data_AF-A0A2E9UQ92-F1
#
_entry.id   AF-A0A2E9UQ92-F1
#
_cell.length_a   1.000
_cell.length_b   1.000
_cell.length_c   1.000
_cell.angle_alpha   90.00
_cell.angle_beta   90.00
_cell.angle_gamma   90.00
#
_symmetry.space_group_name_H-M   'P 1'
#
loop_
_entity.id
_entity.type
_entity.pdbx_description
1 polymer ?
#
loop_
_entity_poly.entity_id
_entity_poly.type
_entity_poly.pdbx_seq_one_letter_code
_entity_poly.pdbx_strand_id
1 'polypeptide(L)'
;MYPRIMANVETAAPPKKSRWAFQWKELYDEVITSGLCTGCAGCVIACPHDVIGYKHEPGQYKPFHIEEELGLSNCGHGEKGCTSCTRACPRFRDWETEADNHLFGRTREDEEIAGIYKDILLVRASDDFVYDVGQDGGLVSSILIWCLENDVIDGALVSGLEDSGGSDSGAGWKAKPMVATNRDEVLEGAGSRYTYSANTMAYPEAKERGLSRLALVGMSCQTSIAPVMWNRKIGKVGKPIKLNIGLLCSKSFDDSMFDELFWVKYGLHKDEISKMNIKGVFQVWMKNGDYHEINLKECHAWTREGCNHCPDFAAEHADISTGGIGDLTDWTLTVVRTDLGRAVIEAMIKDGAIETRPGDDDPGAIALMQKLAQKSRTRWPEWANESPRLGLPTKK
;
A
#
# COMPACT_ATOMS: atom_id res chain seq x y z
N MET A 1 -57.21 3.75 34.21
CA MET A 1 -55.74 3.83 34.40
C MET A 1 -55.18 2.46 34.06
N TYR A 2 -54.81 2.23 32.80
CA TYR A 2 -54.32 0.92 32.33
C TYR A 2 -52.82 0.81 32.67
N PRO A 3 -52.37 -0.26 33.34
CA PRO A 3 -50.96 -0.44 33.65
C PRO A 3 -50.19 -0.83 32.38
N ARG A 4 -49.17 -0.03 32.04
CA ARG A 4 -48.18 -0.37 31.01
C ARG A 4 -47.36 -1.55 31.50
N ILE A 5 -47.56 -2.72 30.90
CA ILE A 5 -46.63 -3.85 30.98
C ILE A 5 -45.45 -3.50 30.07
N MET A 6 -44.34 -3.05 30.66
CA MET A 6 -43.06 -3.01 29.95
C MET A 6 -42.51 -4.43 29.90
N ALA A 7 -42.64 -5.07 28.74
CA ALA A 7 -41.91 -6.30 28.46
C ALA A 7 -40.43 -5.92 28.30
N ASN A 8 -39.62 -6.29 29.30
CA ASN A 8 -38.17 -6.34 29.13
C ASN A 8 -37.88 -7.43 28.09
N VAL A 9 -37.57 -7.01 26.87
CA VAL A 9 -36.94 -7.89 25.90
C VAL A 9 -35.49 -8.03 26.36
N GLU A 10 -35.18 -9.14 27.05
CA GLU A 10 -33.81 -9.55 27.32
C GLU A 10 -33.11 -9.74 25.97
N THR A 11 -32.36 -8.73 25.54
CA THR A 11 -31.42 -8.87 24.43
C THR A 11 -30.29 -9.78 24.92
N ALA A 12 -30.20 -10.98 24.32
CA ALA A 12 -29.12 -11.92 24.62
C ALA A 12 -27.77 -11.21 24.50
N ALA A 13 -26.90 -11.40 25.50
CA ALA A 13 -25.57 -10.82 25.49
C ALA A 13 -24.83 -11.26 24.20
N PRO A 14 -24.14 -10.34 23.51
CA PRO A 14 -23.42 -10.69 22.29
C PRO A 14 -22.43 -11.81 22.59
N PRO A 15 -22.28 -12.80 21.68
CA PRO A 15 -21.39 -13.93 21.90
C PRO A 15 -19.99 -13.42 22.22
N LYS A 16 -19.38 -13.97 23.29
CA LYS A 16 -18.00 -13.64 23.66
C LYS A 16 -17.09 -13.97 22.47
N LYS A 17 -16.50 -12.94 21.85
CA LYS A 17 -15.50 -13.13 20.79
C LYS A 17 -14.41 -14.08 21.30
N SER A 18 -14.14 -15.14 20.54
CA SER A 18 -13.07 -16.10 20.86
C SER A 18 -11.74 -15.37 21.01
N ARG A 19 -10.94 -15.74 22.02
CA ARG A 19 -9.60 -15.17 22.23
C ARG A 19 -8.72 -15.45 21.01
N TRP A 20 -8.11 -14.41 20.44
CA TRP A 20 -7.13 -14.56 19.35
C TRP A 20 -5.94 -15.39 19.83
N ALA A 21 -5.70 -16.54 19.20
CA ALA A 21 -4.66 -17.48 19.61
C ALA A 21 -3.69 -17.84 18.47
N PHE A 22 -3.86 -17.25 17.28
CA PHE A 22 -3.04 -17.54 16.12
C PHE A 22 -1.68 -16.83 16.23
N GLN A 23 -0.61 -17.59 16.00
CA GLN A 23 0.78 -17.19 16.16
C GLN A 23 1.55 -17.28 14.84
N TRP A 24 2.88 -17.22 14.90
CA TRP A 24 3.75 -17.27 13.72
C TRP A 24 3.48 -18.51 12.85
N LYS A 25 3.25 -19.67 13.47
CA LYS A 25 2.94 -20.91 12.76
C LYS A 25 1.80 -20.76 11.76
N GLU A 26 0.64 -20.24 12.21
CA GLU A 26 -0.49 -20.03 11.31
C GLU A 26 -0.22 -18.96 10.25
N LEU A 27 0.55 -17.91 10.58
CA LEU A 27 0.96 -16.93 9.58
C LEU A 27 1.85 -17.55 8.49
N TYR A 28 2.81 -18.37 8.91
CA TYR A 28 3.75 -19.04 8.02
C TYR A 28 3.04 -20.00 7.07
N ASP A 29 2.14 -20.83 7.61
CA ASP A 29 1.37 -21.81 6.84
C ASP A 29 0.30 -21.15 5.96
N GLU A 30 -0.55 -20.28 6.53
CA GLU A 30 -1.74 -19.77 5.83
C GLU A 30 -1.43 -18.59 4.88
N VAL A 31 -0.34 -17.85 5.10
CA VAL A 31 -0.05 -16.62 4.31
C VAL A 31 1.29 -16.67 3.59
N ILE A 32 2.37 -17.06 4.27
CA ILE A 32 3.73 -16.97 3.69
C ILE A 32 3.94 -18.08 2.65
N THR A 33 3.76 -19.33 3.05
CA THR A 33 4.00 -20.51 2.21
C THR A 33 2.88 -20.77 1.21
N SER A 34 1.66 -20.30 1.50
CA SER A 34 0.53 -20.34 0.57
C SER A 34 0.63 -19.33 -0.59
N GLY A 35 1.57 -18.40 -0.51
CA GLY A 35 1.80 -17.37 -1.53
C GLY A 35 0.87 -16.14 -1.42
N LEU A 36 0.09 -15.99 -0.35
CA LEU A 36 -0.72 -14.77 -0.12
C LEU A 36 0.12 -13.59 0.36
N CYS A 37 1.32 -13.83 0.91
CA CYS A 37 2.20 -12.78 1.40
C CYS A 37 2.69 -11.88 0.26
N THR A 38 2.32 -10.61 0.34
CA THR A 38 2.77 -9.57 -0.61
C THR A 38 4.06 -8.88 -0.19
N GLY A 39 4.67 -9.25 0.95
CA GLY A 39 5.91 -8.65 1.45
C GLY A 39 5.74 -7.29 2.13
N CYS A 40 4.54 -6.97 2.63
CA CYS A 40 4.24 -5.65 3.18
C CYS A 40 4.92 -5.34 4.53
N ALA A 41 5.68 -6.29 5.11
CA ALA A 41 6.44 -6.15 6.36
C ALA A 41 5.66 -5.73 7.63
N GLY A 42 4.33 -5.67 7.61
CA GLY A 42 3.52 -5.36 8.81
C GLY A 42 3.78 -6.29 10.00
N CYS A 43 3.98 -7.59 9.75
CA CYS A 43 4.32 -8.56 10.80
C CYS A 43 5.72 -8.38 11.39
N VAL A 44 6.67 -7.86 10.60
CA VAL A 44 8.06 -7.60 10.99
C VAL A 44 8.07 -6.48 12.01
N ILE A 45 7.51 -5.32 11.65
CA ILE A 45 7.48 -4.15 12.52
C ILE A 45 6.57 -4.32 13.75
N ALA A 46 5.63 -5.26 13.70
CA ALA A 46 4.76 -5.61 14.83
C ALA A 46 5.41 -6.56 15.85
N CYS A 47 6.49 -7.24 15.49
CA CYS A 47 7.12 -8.23 16.36
C CYS A 47 7.76 -7.52 17.56
N PRO A 48 7.33 -7.78 18.81
CA PRO A 48 7.91 -7.14 19.98
C PRO A 48 9.19 -7.83 20.48
N HIS A 49 9.64 -8.88 19.78
CA HIS A 49 10.78 -9.71 20.16
C HIS A 49 11.91 -9.68 19.12
N ASP A 50 11.71 -8.98 17.99
CA ASP A 50 12.70 -8.85 16.92
C ASP A 50 13.18 -10.19 16.32
N VAL A 51 12.32 -11.22 16.36
CA VAL A 51 12.60 -12.59 15.84
C VAL A 51 12.11 -12.84 14.42
N ILE A 52 11.56 -11.82 13.75
CA ILE A 52 11.07 -11.91 12.36
C ILE A 52 11.94 -11.00 11.50
N GLY A 53 12.70 -11.58 10.58
CA GLY A 53 13.57 -10.89 9.65
C GLY A 53 12.86 -10.55 8.33
N TYR A 54 13.49 -9.65 7.57
CA TYR A 54 13.02 -9.26 6.23
C TYR A 54 14.22 -8.87 5.37
N LYS A 55 14.34 -9.46 4.18
CA LYS A 55 15.40 -9.14 3.22
C LYS A 55 14.82 -8.33 2.06
N HIS A 56 15.44 -7.20 1.78
CA HIS A 56 15.08 -6.35 0.64
C HIS A 56 16.00 -6.65 -0.54
N GLU A 57 15.84 -7.84 -1.09
CA GLU A 57 16.66 -8.37 -2.19
C GLU A 57 15.76 -9.11 -3.20
N PRO A 58 16.19 -9.17 -4.47
CA PRO A 58 15.56 -10.00 -5.50
C PRO A 58 15.11 -11.37 -4.98
N GLY A 59 13.83 -11.70 -5.16
CA GLY A 59 13.22 -12.96 -4.72
C GLY A 59 13.02 -13.12 -3.21
N GLN A 60 13.45 -12.19 -2.35
CA GLN A 60 13.53 -12.37 -0.89
C GLN A 60 12.58 -11.48 -0.09
N TYR A 61 11.70 -10.72 -0.75
CA TYR A 61 10.78 -9.74 -0.14
C TYR A 61 9.63 -10.35 0.69
N LYS A 62 9.95 -11.26 1.60
CA LYS A 62 9.06 -11.99 2.48
C LYS A 62 9.66 -12.04 3.89
N PRO A 63 8.82 -12.04 4.94
CA PRO A 63 9.30 -12.22 6.30
C PRO A 63 9.77 -13.68 6.53
N PHE A 64 10.77 -13.86 7.39
CA PHE A 64 11.25 -15.18 7.82
C PHE A 64 11.57 -15.19 9.32
N HIS A 65 11.54 -16.36 9.95
CA HIS A 65 11.92 -16.49 11.36
C HIS A 65 13.45 -16.48 11.50
N ILE A 66 13.97 -15.74 12.48
CA ILE A 66 15.41 -15.60 12.70
C ILE A 66 15.95 -16.68 13.65
N GLU A 67 15.17 -17.06 14.68
CA GLU A 67 15.64 -18.06 15.65
C GLU A 67 15.55 -19.47 15.07
N GLU A 68 16.58 -20.27 15.33
CA GLU A 68 16.72 -21.63 14.79
C GLU A 68 16.02 -22.70 15.64
N GLU A 69 15.76 -22.44 16.94
CA GLU A 69 15.33 -23.45 17.94
C GLU A 69 14.10 -24.26 17.50
N LEU A 70 13.10 -23.60 16.91
CA LEU A 70 11.87 -24.23 16.43
C LEU A 70 11.77 -24.25 14.89
N GLY A 71 12.88 -23.97 14.20
CA GLY A 71 12.95 -23.85 12.74
C GLY A 71 12.18 -22.65 12.18
N LEU A 72 11.97 -22.66 10.85
CA LEU A 72 11.36 -21.53 10.13
C LEU A 72 9.85 -21.38 10.38
N SER A 73 9.16 -22.46 10.74
CA SER A 73 7.69 -22.54 10.73
C SER A 73 7.04 -22.33 12.10
N ASN A 74 7.80 -22.08 13.17
CA ASN A 74 7.24 -21.92 14.52
C ASN A 74 8.06 -20.91 15.35
N CYS A 75 7.49 -20.41 16.43
CA CYS A 75 8.09 -19.33 17.24
C CYS A 75 7.87 -19.59 18.73
N GLY A 76 8.95 -19.64 19.52
CA GLY A 76 8.86 -19.93 20.96
C GLY A 76 8.08 -18.86 21.73
N HIS A 77 8.10 -17.61 21.25
CA HIS A 77 7.25 -16.54 21.80
C HIS A 77 5.77 -16.73 21.47
N GLY A 78 5.47 -17.28 20.30
CA GLY A 78 4.11 -17.59 19.88
C GLY A 78 3.51 -18.76 20.67
N GLU A 79 4.28 -19.81 20.96
CA GLU A 79 3.87 -20.90 21.86
C GLU A 79 3.54 -20.39 23.27
N LYS A 80 4.23 -19.34 23.71
CA LYS A 80 3.98 -18.63 24.98
C LYS A 80 2.83 -17.61 24.89
N GLY A 81 2.17 -17.49 23.74
CA GLY A 81 0.96 -16.70 23.54
C GLY A 81 1.12 -15.38 22.79
N CYS A 82 2.29 -15.09 22.19
CA CYS A 82 2.45 -13.93 21.30
C CYS A 82 1.67 -14.12 20.00
N THR A 83 0.92 -13.08 19.59
CA THR A 83 0.02 -13.12 18.43
C THR A 83 0.20 -11.91 17.50
N SER A 84 1.26 -11.12 17.70
CA SER A 84 1.41 -9.82 17.04
C SER A 84 1.52 -9.93 15.52
N CYS A 85 2.21 -10.96 15.01
CA CYS A 85 2.45 -11.13 13.58
C CYS A 85 1.16 -11.43 12.79
N THR A 86 0.29 -12.33 13.27
CA THR A 86 -1.01 -12.62 12.63
C THR A 86 -1.98 -11.44 12.76
N ARG A 87 -1.95 -10.74 13.91
CA ARG A 87 -2.78 -9.56 14.15
C ARG A 87 -2.35 -8.34 13.32
N ALA A 88 -1.11 -8.30 12.85
CA ALA A 88 -0.62 -7.24 11.99
C ALA A 88 -0.74 -7.56 10.50
N CYS A 89 -1.02 -8.81 10.12
CA CYS A 89 -1.00 -9.24 8.73
C CYS A 89 -2.30 -8.91 7.97
N PRO A 90 -2.26 -8.06 6.92
CA PRO A 90 -3.42 -7.71 6.10
C PRO A 90 -3.69 -8.74 4.99
N ARG A 91 -3.34 -10.01 5.23
CA ARG A 91 -3.64 -11.15 4.36
C ARG A 91 -4.10 -12.37 5.16
N PHE A 92 -4.14 -12.26 6.48
CA PHE A 92 -4.53 -13.34 7.37
C PHE A 92 -6.04 -13.28 7.62
N ARG A 93 -6.77 -14.28 7.10
CA ARG A 93 -8.20 -14.53 7.33
C ARG A 93 -9.10 -13.34 7.00
N ASP A 94 -9.94 -12.88 7.93
CA ASP A 94 -10.96 -11.84 7.72
C ASP A 94 -10.39 -10.41 7.64
N TRP A 95 -9.14 -10.25 7.18
CA TRP A 95 -8.42 -8.98 7.21
C TRP A 95 -9.15 -7.87 6.41
N GLU A 96 -9.78 -8.22 5.28
CA GLU A 96 -10.42 -7.24 4.39
C GLU A 96 -11.68 -6.68 5.03
N THR A 97 -12.62 -7.55 5.44
CA THR A 97 -13.87 -7.13 6.08
C THR A 97 -13.61 -6.44 7.42
N GLU A 98 -12.58 -6.84 8.15
CA GLU A 98 -12.16 -6.16 9.37
C GLU A 98 -11.59 -4.75 9.10
N ALA A 99 -10.85 -4.55 8.01
CA ALA A 99 -10.37 -3.24 7.60
C ALA A 99 -11.53 -2.35 7.11
N ASP A 100 -12.44 -2.89 6.30
CA ASP A 100 -13.65 -2.20 5.85
C ASP A 100 -14.49 -1.72 7.05
N ASN A 101 -14.79 -2.62 8.00
CA ASN A 101 -15.55 -2.27 9.19
C ASN A 101 -14.84 -1.23 10.06
N HIS A 102 -13.50 -1.28 10.14
CA HIS A 102 -12.74 -0.31 10.93
C HIS A 102 -12.79 1.09 10.33
N LEU A 103 -12.64 1.21 9.01
CA LEU A 103 -12.58 2.50 8.31
C LEU A 103 -13.97 3.08 8.01
N PHE A 104 -14.93 2.22 7.67
CA PHE A 104 -16.20 2.62 7.09
C PHE A 104 -17.42 2.23 7.94
N GLY A 105 -17.22 1.43 9.00
CA GLY A 105 -18.31 0.97 9.87
C GLY A 105 -19.21 -0.10 9.25
N ARG A 106 -18.88 -0.58 8.05
CA ARG A 106 -19.58 -1.64 7.32
C ARG A 106 -18.62 -2.39 6.39
N THR A 107 -19.05 -3.53 5.89
CA THR A 107 -18.41 -4.19 4.75
C THR A 107 -18.85 -3.56 3.43
N ARG A 108 -18.05 -3.73 2.39
CA ARG A 108 -18.42 -3.37 1.02
C ARG A 108 -19.60 -4.20 0.50
N GLU A 109 -20.33 -3.64 -0.45
CA GLU A 109 -21.35 -4.33 -1.26
C GLU A 109 -20.74 -4.93 -2.54
N ASP A 110 -21.50 -5.75 -3.26
CA ASP A 110 -21.04 -6.44 -4.48
C ASP A 110 -20.62 -5.46 -5.59
N GLU A 111 -21.29 -4.32 -5.72
CA GLU A 111 -20.99 -3.31 -6.73
C GLU A 111 -19.76 -2.46 -6.39
N GLU A 112 -19.29 -2.49 -5.14
CA GLU A 112 -18.17 -1.68 -4.64
C GLU A 112 -16.81 -2.36 -4.93
N ILE A 113 -16.60 -2.72 -6.19
CA ILE A 113 -15.42 -3.46 -6.66
C ILE A 113 -14.10 -2.73 -6.39
N ALA A 114 -14.09 -1.40 -6.44
CA ALA A 114 -12.94 -0.54 -6.12
C ALA A 114 -12.91 -0.09 -4.63
N GLY A 115 -13.60 -0.84 -3.77
CA GLY A 115 -13.78 -0.55 -2.35
C GLY A 115 -14.78 0.57 -2.07
N ILE A 116 -14.98 0.85 -0.79
CA ILE A 116 -15.84 1.94 -0.32
C ILE A 116 -15.09 3.27 -0.49
N TYR A 117 -15.77 4.27 -1.05
CA TYR A 117 -15.25 5.64 -1.17
C TYR A 117 -16.39 6.66 -1.13
N LYS A 118 -16.04 7.93 -0.95
CA LYS A 118 -16.98 9.05 -0.86
C LYS A 118 -16.96 9.92 -2.11
N ASP A 119 -15.78 10.19 -2.68
CA ASP A 119 -15.62 11.04 -3.86
C ASP A 119 -14.49 10.54 -4.76
N ILE A 120 -14.60 10.88 -6.05
CA ILE A 120 -13.53 10.74 -7.02
C ILE A 120 -13.25 12.13 -7.61
N LEU A 121 -11.98 12.53 -7.57
CA LEU A 121 -11.50 13.81 -8.05
C LEU A 121 -10.34 13.58 -9.02
N LEU A 122 -10.13 14.55 -9.89
CA LEU A 122 -8.87 14.73 -10.60
C LEU A 122 -8.10 15.83 -9.86
N VAL A 123 -6.85 15.55 -9.47
CA VAL A 123 -6.07 16.47 -8.63
C VAL A 123 -4.65 16.64 -9.16
N ARG A 124 -4.13 17.87 -9.08
CA ARG A 124 -2.72 18.18 -9.31
C ARG A 124 -2.19 19.19 -8.29
N ALA A 125 -0.87 19.17 -8.09
CA ALA A 125 -0.13 20.14 -7.32
C ALA A 125 -0.26 21.54 -7.94
N SER A 126 -0.43 22.57 -7.10
CA SER A 126 -0.35 23.97 -7.54
C SER A 126 1.09 24.50 -7.61
N ASP A 127 2.01 23.83 -6.92
CA ASP A 127 3.44 24.14 -6.92
C ASP A 127 4.10 23.54 -8.16
N ASP A 128 4.59 24.39 -9.06
CA ASP A 128 5.19 23.98 -10.35
C ASP A 128 6.35 22.99 -10.17
N PHE A 129 7.18 23.17 -9.14
CA PHE A 129 8.30 22.26 -8.91
C PHE A 129 7.82 20.88 -8.45
N VAL A 130 6.83 20.83 -7.54
CA VAL A 130 6.24 19.57 -7.08
C VAL A 130 5.49 18.86 -8.21
N TYR A 131 4.83 19.64 -9.07
CA TYR A 131 4.20 19.12 -10.28
C TYR A 131 5.22 18.48 -11.22
N ASP A 132 6.32 19.17 -11.54
CA ASP A 132 7.32 18.72 -12.50
C ASP A 132 8.10 17.46 -12.04
N VAL A 133 8.43 17.38 -10.75
CA VAL A 133 9.14 16.21 -10.18
C VAL A 133 8.22 15.04 -9.86
N GLY A 134 6.90 15.27 -9.86
CA GLY A 134 5.89 14.24 -9.65
C GLY A 134 5.87 13.18 -10.75
N GLN A 135 5.37 11.98 -10.41
CA GLN A 135 5.15 10.96 -11.45
C GLN A 135 4.02 11.38 -12.40
N ASP A 136 2.91 11.79 -11.80
CA ASP A 136 1.68 12.26 -12.43
C ASP A 136 1.47 13.72 -12.01
N GLY A 137 0.32 14.11 -11.46
CA GLY A 137 0.06 15.48 -11.02
C GLY A 137 0.72 15.91 -9.70
N GLY A 138 1.79 15.25 -9.22
CA GLY A 138 2.51 15.64 -8.00
C GLY A 138 1.76 15.50 -6.66
N LEU A 139 0.55 14.92 -6.65
CA LEU A 139 -0.36 14.96 -5.49
C LEU A 139 0.23 14.40 -4.19
N VAL A 140 0.86 13.22 -4.22
CA VAL A 140 1.36 12.57 -2.99
C VAL A 140 2.38 13.45 -2.29
N SER A 141 3.32 14.00 -3.05
CA SER A 141 4.33 14.93 -2.52
C SER A 141 3.66 16.20 -1.97
N SER A 142 2.67 16.77 -2.67
CA SER A 142 1.90 17.92 -2.16
C SER A 142 1.18 17.62 -0.85
N ILE A 143 0.55 16.46 -0.70
CA ILE A 143 -0.13 16.06 0.56
C ILE A 143 0.90 16.00 1.68
N LEU A 144 2.02 15.29 1.48
CA LEU A 144 3.03 15.12 2.52
C LEU A 144 3.66 16.46 2.93
N ILE A 145 4.04 17.30 1.95
CA ILE A 145 4.61 18.64 2.20
C ILE A 145 3.61 19.48 3.00
N TRP A 146 2.37 19.59 2.52
CA TRP A 146 1.34 20.40 3.19
C TRP A 146 1.06 19.87 4.60
N CYS A 147 0.96 18.55 4.80
CA CYS A 147 0.73 17.97 6.12
C CYS A 147 1.90 18.17 7.10
N LEU A 148 3.15 18.17 6.62
CA LEU A 148 4.33 18.48 7.44
C LEU A 148 4.36 19.97 7.82
N GLU A 149 4.13 20.85 6.85
CA GLU A 149 4.14 22.31 7.06
C GLU A 149 2.99 22.79 7.96
N ASN A 150 1.87 22.05 7.99
CA ASN A 150 0.71 22.33 8.84
C ASN A 150 0.64 21.46 10.12
N ASP A 151 1.73 20.77 10.49
CA ASP A 151 1.84 19.95 11.72
C ASP A 151 0.76 18.85 11.86
N VAL A 152 0.19 18.38 10.75
CA VAL A 152 -0.75 17.25 10.71
C VAL A 152 -0.01 15.94 10.95
N ILE A 153 1.21 15.84 10.41
CA ILE A 153 2.14 14.71 10.59
C ILE A 153 3.51 15.25 11.00
N ASP A 154 4.30 14.43 11.70
CA ASP A 154 5.71 14.71 12.04
C ASP A 154 6.70 13.85 11.23
N GLY A 155 6.20 12.92 10.42
CA GLY A 155 7.02 12.15 9.47
C GLY A 155 6.19 11.32 8.51
N ALA A 156 6.83 10.82 7.46
CA ALA A 156 6.22 9.98 6.44
C ALA A 156 7.09 8.78 6.12
N LEU A 157 6.48 7.59 6.08
CA LEU A 157 7.09 6.36 5.60
C LEU A 157 6.87 6.27 4.10
N VAL A 158 7.94 6.49 3.34
CA VAL A 158 7.91 6.62 1.87
C VAL A 158 8.92 5.65 1.23
N SER A 159 8.98 5.66 -0.10
CA SER A 159 10.03 4.99 -0.86
C SER A 159 11.04 6.03 -1.31
N GLY A 160 12.31 5.84 -1.00
CA GLY A 160 13.44 6.53 -1.62
C GLY A 160 14.14 5.65 -2.66
N LEU A 161 15.26 6.15 -3.18
CA LEU A 161 16.20 5.40 -4.01
C LEU A 161 17.46 5.06 -3.21
N GLU A 162 18.16 4.00 -3.61
CA GLU A 162 19.52 3.73 -3.13
C GLU A 162 20.44 4.92 -3.43
N ASP A 163 21.21 5.35 -2.43
CA ASP A 163 22.14 6.46 -2.62
C ASP A 163 23.26 6.00 -3.55
N SER A 164 23.67 6.84 -4.50
CA SER A 164 24.87 6.64 -5.31
C SER A 164 26.12 6.87 -4.44
N GLY A 165 26.34 6.01 -3.46
CA GLY A 165 27.39 6.11 -2.43
C GLY A 165 28.79 5.71 -2.88
N GLY A 166 29.17 5.97 -4.14
CA GLY A 166 30.51 5.68 -4.65
C GLY A 166 30.69 6.12 -6.10
N SER A 167 31.88 6.62 -6.44
CA SER A 167 32.22 7.18 -7.77
C SER A 167 32.14 6.21 -8.95
N ASP A 168 31.82 4.92 -8.71
CA ASP A 168 31.77 3.86 -9.72
C ASP A 168 30.41 3.14 -9.83
N SER A 169 29.38 3.56 -9.08
CA SER A 169 28.02 3.01 -9.21
C SER A 169 27.04 4.14 -9.47
N GLY A 170 26.45 4.16 -10.66
CA GLY A 170 25.43 5.14 -11.03
C GLY A 170 24.21 5.12 -10.09
N ALA A 171 23.35 6.13 -10.21
CA ALA A 171 22.14 6.25 -9.39
C ALA A 171 21.30 4.96 -9.48
N GLY A 172 21.14 4.27 -8.35
CA GLY A 172 20.41 3.01 -8.30
C GLY A 172 18.92 3.23 -8.51
N TRP A 173 18.30 2.46 -9.40
CA TRP A 173 16.82 2.39 -9.54
C TRP A 173 16.16 1.49 -8.51
N LYS A 174 16.94 0.96 -7.57
CA LYS A 174 16.44 0.13 -6.47
C LYS A 174 15.69 1.00 -5.47
N ALA A 175 14.41 0.72 -5.32
CA ALA A 175 13.56 1.37 -4.33
C ALA A 175 13.96 0.94 -2.91
N LYS A 176 14.05 1.86 -1.95
CA LYS A 176 14.30 1.55 -0.53
C LYS A 176 13.27 2.24 0.37
N PRO A 177 12.90 1.65 1.52
CA PRO A 177 12.11 2.34 2.54
C PRO A 177 12.87 3.56 3.06
N MET A 178 12.19 4.68 3.28
CA MET A 178 12.77 5.94 3.76
C MET A 178 11.80 6.69 4.68
N VAL A 179 12.33 7.45 5.64
CA VAL A 179 11.55 8.40 6.45
C VAL A 179 11.78 9.81 5.94
N ALA A 180 10.69 10.50 5.57
CA ALA A 180 10.71 11.91 5.22
C ALA A 180 10.06 12.76 6.31
N THR A 181 10.69 13.88 6.67
CA THR A 181 10.27 14.80 7.74
C THR A 181 10.27 16.26 7.32
N ASN A 182 10.70 16.54 6.10
CA ASN A 182 10.70 17.87 5.51
C ASN A 182 10.46 17.77 4.00
N ARG A 183 10.28 18.93 3.37
CA ARG A 183 9.99 19.04 1.94
C ARG A 183 11.05 18.37 1.07
N ASP A 184 12.34 18.59 1.34
CA ASP A 184 13.43 18.06 0.52
C ASP A 184 13.45 16.53 0.57
N GLU A 185 13.34 15.94 1.77
CA GLU A 185 13.23 14.48 1.94
C GLU A 185 11.98 13.89 1.26
N VAL A 186 10.86 14.62 1.22
CA VAL A 186 9.66 14.19 0.47
C VAL A 186 9.93 14.16 -1.04
N LEU A 187 10.64 15.17 -1.55
CA LEU A 187 10.95 15.32 -2.96
C LEU A 187 12.00 14.28 -3.43
N GLU A 188 12.92 13.87 -2.57
CA GLU A 188 13.85 12.75 -2.83
C GLU A 188 13.10 11.42 -3.09
N GLY A 189 11.95 11.24 -2.46
CA GLY A 189 11.07 10.08 -2.66
C GLY A 189 10.11 10.20 -3.85
N ALA A 190 10.14 11.29 -4.62
CA ALA A 190 9.18 11.54 -5.70
C ALA A 190 9.43 10.65 -6.93
N GLY A 191 8.34 10.29 -7.62
CA GLY A 191 8.36 9.51 -8.85
C GLY A 191 8.23 8.00 -8.64
N SER A 192 7.70 7.30 -9.64
CA SER A 192 7.51 5.84 -9.58
C SER A 192 8.76 5.07 -10.01
N ARG A 193 9.01 3.93 -9.36
CA ARG A 193 10.15 3.03 -9.66
C ARG A 193 9.74 1.67 -10.20
N TYR A 194 8.49 1.27 -9.99
CA TYR A 194 7.88 -0.01 -10.41
C TYR A 194 8.53 -1.29 -9.86
N THR A 195 9.70 -1.21 -9.24
CA THR A 195 10.21 -2.20 -8.30
C THR A 195 9.70 -1.93 -6.89
N TYR A 196 9.95 -2.85 -5.97
CA TYR A 196 9.20 -2.90 -4.73
C TYR A 196 9.95 -2.32 -3.54
N SER A 197 9.27 -1.43 -2.81
CA SER A 197 9.67 -1.06 -1.46
C SER A 197 8.61 -1.38 -0.42
N ALA A 198 9.00 -2.07 0.65
CA ALA A 198 8.20 -2.22 1.86
C ALA A 198 8.38 -0.97 2.75
N ASN A 199 7.66 0.11 2.45
CA ASN A 199 7.86 1.42 3.11
C ASN A 199 7.65 1.35 4.62
N THR A 200 6.85 0.41 5.12
CA THR A 200 6.72 0.17 6.57
C THR A 200 8.03 -0.18 7.27
N MET A 201 9.03 -0.72 6.56
CA MET A 201 10.35 -0.99 7.13
C MET A 201 11.13 0.28 7.51
N ALA A 202 10.64 1.47 7.15
CA ALA A 202 11.14 2.74 7.66
C ALA A 202 10.63 3.07 9.07
N TYR A 203 9.66 2.32 9.61
CA TYR A 203 9.08 2.55 10.93
C TYR A 203 10.09 2.50 12.10
N PRO A 204 11.07 1.57 12.15
CA PRO A 204 12.09 1.57 13.20
C PRO A 204 12.89 2.87 13.25
N GLU A 205 13.31 3.39 12.10
CA GLU A 205 14.01 4.69 12.00
C GLU A 205 13.11 5.83 12.47
N ALA A 206 11.85 5.86 12.02
CA ALA A 206 10.90 6.89 12.46
C ALA A 206 10.70 6.90 13.99
N LYS A 207 10.67 5.71 14.60
CA LYS A 207 10.58 5.55 16.06
C LYS A 207 11.86 6.01 16.76
N GLU A 208 13.03 5.70 16.21
CA GLU A 208 14.33 6.17 16.74
C GLU A 208 14.43 7.70 16.70
N ARG A 209 13.91 8.33 15.63
CA ARG A 209 13.78 9.78 15.47
C ARG A 209 12.70 10.40 16.36
N GLY A 210 11.97 9.61 17.15
CA GLY A 210 10.94 10.09 18.08
C GLY A 210 9.62 10.53 17.41
N LEU A 211 9.40 10.15 16.16
CA LEU A 211 8.22 10.53 15.38
C LEU A 211 6.99 9.72 15.82
N SER A 212 5.82 10.36 15.79
CA SER A 212 4.61 9.85 16.47
C SER A 212 3.31 10.04 15.70
N ARG A 213 3.31 10.91 14.69
CA ARG A 213 2.20 11.23 13.78
C ARG A 213 2.68 10.96 12.36
N LEU A 214 2.68 9.70 11.96
CA LEU A 214 3.24 9.25 10.70
C LEU A 214 2.20 9.22 9.58
N ALA A 215 2.59 9.66 8.39
CA ALA A 215 1.96 9.23 7.15
C ALA A 215 2.58 7.90 6.68
N LEU A 216 1.77 7.01 6.10
CA LEU A 216 2.24 5.87 5.32
C LEU A 216 1.86 6.10 3.86
N VAL A 217 2.84 6.17 2.97
CA VAL A 217 2.60 6.06 1.52
C VAL A 217 2.88 4.62 1.13
N GLY A 218 1.93 3.95 0.50
CA GLY A 218 2.12 2.56 0.12
C GLY A 218 1.19 2.10 -0.98
N MET A 219 1.58 1.01 -1.65
CA MET A 219 0.67 0.26 -2.51
C MET A 219 -0.45 -0.35 -1.68
N SER A 220 -1.52 -0.81 -2.35
CA SER A 220 -2.69 -1.45 -1.74
C SER A 220 -2.41 -2.46 -0.62
N CYS A 221 -1.38 -3.28 -0.80
CA CYS A 221 -1.02 -4.29 0.18
C CYS A 221 -0.42 -3.71 1.49
N GLN A 222 0.16 -2.51 1.44
CA GLN A 222 0.71 -1.79 2.59
C GLN A 222 -0.34 -0.92 3.27
N THR A 223 -1.25 -0.30 2.52
CA THR A 223 -2.30 0.54 3.12
C THR A 223 -3.25 -0.26 3.99
N SER A 224 -3.43 -1.54 3.72
CA SER A 224 -4.26 -2.42 4.55
C SER A 224 -3.66 -2.69 5.95
N ILE A 225 -2.36 -2.41 6.17
CA ILE A 225 -1.68 -2.72 7.44
C ILE A 225 -2.25 -1.89 8.60
N ALA A 226 -2.33 -0.57 8.45
CA ALA A 226 -2.76 0.33 9.51
C ALA A 226 -4.16 -0.02 10.04
N PRO A 227 -5.22 -0.08 9.22
CA PRO A 227 -6.56 -0.41 9.72
C PRO A 227 -6.65 -1.82 10.31
N VAL A 228 -5.95 -2.81 9.75
CA VAL A 228 -5.88 -4.17 10.33
C VAL A 228 -5.22 -4.15 11.70
N MET A 229 -4.07 -3.49 11.85
CA MET A 229 -3.39 -3.34 13.14
C MET A 229 -4.28 -2.63 14.16
N TRP A 230 -4.98 -1.58 13.77
CA TRP A 230 -5.90 -0.87 14.67
C TRP A 230 -7.05 -1.77 15.11
N ASN A 231 -7.77 -2.38 14.16
CA ASN A 231 -8.88 -3.28 14.44
C ASN A 231 -8.46 -4.45 15.34
N ARG A 232 -7.33 -5.07 15.03
CA ARG A 232 -6.76 -6.19 15.77
C ARG A 232 -5.93 -5.74 16.98
N LYS A 233 -5.98 -4.48 17.41
CA LYS A 233 -5.36 -3.94 18.64
C LYS A 233 -3.83 -4.06 18.72
N ILE A 234 -3.11 -3.94 17.60
CA ILE A 234 -1.64 -3.77 17.51
C ILE A 234 -1.30 -2.27 17.61
N GLY A 235 -1.76 -1.66 18.70
CA GLY A 235 -1.76 -0.20 18.84
C GLY A 235 -0.39 0.45 18.96
N LYS A 236 0.64 -0.25 19.45
CA LYS A 236 1.99 0.33 19.59
C LYS A 236 2.59 0.75 18.23
N VAL A 237 2.27 -0.01 17.18
CA VAL A 237 2.81 0.17 15.83
C VAL A 237 1.79 0.80 14.90
N GLY A 238 0.51 0.40 15.01
CA GLY A 238 -0.55 0.96 14.19
C GLY A 238 -0.89 2.42 14.55
N LYS A 239 -0.99 2.77 15.84
CA LYS A 239 -1.48 4.10 16.25
C LYS A 239 -0.64 5.28 15.78
N PRO A 240 0.70 5.18 15.68
CA PRO A 240 1.51 6.24 15.08
C PRO A 240 1.16 6.55 13.63
N ILE A 241 0.63 5.59 12.84
CA ILE A 241 0.18 5.86 11.47
C ILE A 241 -1.15 6.63 11.55
N LYS A 242 -1.11 7.92 11.26
CA LYS A 242 -2.24 8.86 11.33
C LYS A 242 -2.87 9.14 9.98
N LEU A 243 -2.08 9.08 8.91
CA LEU A 243 -2.52 9.32 7.55
C LEU A 243 -2.04 8.17 6.66
N ASN A 244 -2.93 7.61 5.87
CA ASN A 244 -2.65 6.47 5.00
C ASN A 244 -2.94 6.83 3.55
N ILE A 245 -1.90 6.95 2.72
CA ILE A 245 -2.00 7.35 1.32
C ILE A 245 -1.72 6.13 0.43
N GLY A 246 -2.71 5.75 -0.35
CA GLY A 246 -2.68 4.55 -1.19
C GLY A 246 -2.32 4.83 -2.63
N LEU A 247 -1.36 4.08 -3.15
CA LEU A 247 -1.02 4.09 -4.57
C LEU A 247 -1.79 3.00 -5.31
N LEU A 248 -2.50 3.36 -6.38
CA LEU A 248 -3.11 2.41 -7.31
C LEU A 248 -2.03 1.46 -7.83
N CYS A 249 -2.21 0.16 -7.66
CA CYS A 249 -1.16 -0.81 -7.92
C CYS A 249 -1.72 -2.08 -8.57
N SER A 250 -1.25 -2.40 -9.77
CA SER A 250 -1.55 -3.69 -10.40
C SER A 250 -0.49 -4.73 -10.04
N LYS A 251 0.79 -4.40 -10.23
CA LYS A 251 1.93 -5.29 -10.00
C LYS A 251 3.15 -4.45 -9.65
N SER A 252 4.09 -5.08 -8.96
CA SER A 252 5.45 -4.59 -8.79
C SER A 252 6.43 -5.68 -9.22
N PHE A 253 7.54 -5.26 -9.78
CA PHE A 253 8.55 -6.14 -10.38
C PHE A 253 9.75 -6.32 -9.46
N ASP A 254 10.45 -7.42 -9.67
CA ASP A 254 11.73 -7.69 -9.04
C ASP A 254 12.85 -6.84 -9.68
N ASP A 255 13.82 -6.37 -8.88
CA ASP A 255 14.92 -5.54 -9.37
C ASP A 255 15.78 -6.25 -10.42
N SER A 256 15.83 -7.59 -10.40
CA SER A 256 16.53 -8.40 -11.41
C SER A 256 16.05 -8.13 -12.85
N MET A 257 14.86 -7.56 -13.04
CA MET A 257 14.35 -7.14 -14.35
C MET A 257 15.28 -6.15 -15.06
N PHE A 258 15.98 -5.28 -14.32
CA PHE A 258 16.91 -4.33 -14.91
C PHE A 258 18.06 -5.04 -15.63
N ASP A 259 18.63 -6.07 -14.99
CA ASP A 259 19.78 -6.78 -15.55
C ASP A 259 19.34 -7.85 -16.56
N GLU A 260 18.26 -8.58 -16.28
CA GLU A 260 17.84 -9.74 -17.06
C GLU A 260 16.95 -9.41 -18.27
N LEU A 261 16.18 -8.31 -18.22
CA LEU A 261 15.32 -7.87 -19.32
C LEU A 261 15.86 -6.61 -19.98
N PHE A 262 15.99 -5.52 -19.21
CA PHE A 262 16.27 -4.20 -19.76
C PHE A 262 17.66 -4.18 -20.41
N TRP A 263 18.66 -4.65 -19.68
CA TRP A 263 20.02 -4.74 -20.22
C TRP A 263 20.14 -5.82 -21.31
N VAL A 264 19.86 -7.08 -21.00
CA VAL A 264 20.13 -8.21 -21.92
C VAL A 264 19.35 -8.10 -23.22
N LYS A 265 18.08 -7.68 -23.19
CA LYS A 265 17.22 -7.64 -24.39
C LYS A 265 17.20 -6.29 -25.07
N TYR A 266 17.16 -5.20 -24.30
CA TYR A 266 16.96 -3.85 -24.84
C TYR A 266 18.23 -3.00 -24.82
N GLY A 267 19.32 -3.47 -24.20
CA GLY A 267 20.56 -2.70 -24.06
C GLY A 267 20.43 -1.49 -23.13
N LEU A 268 19.39 -1.43 -22.28
CA LEU A 268 19.11 -0.30 -21.40
C LEU A 268 19.80 -0.51 -20.06
N HIS A 269 20.87 0.24 -19.82
CA HIS A 269 21.55 0.23 -18.53
C HIS A 269 20.77 1.08 -17.51
N LYS A 270 20.50 0.54 -16.32
CA LYS A 270 19.67 1.22 -15.32
C LYS A 270 20.21 2.60 -14.95
N ASP A 271 21.52 2.75 -14.88
CA ASP A 271 22.18 4.01 -14.50
C ASP A 271 21.97 5.12 -15.53
N GLU A 272 21.56 4.78 -16.76
CA GLU A 272 21.27 5.71 -17.84
C GLU A 272 19.78 6.05 -17.95
N ILE A 273 18.91 5.43 -17.15
CA ILE A 273 17.48 5.72 -17.13
C ILE A 273 17.24 7.01 -16.32
N SER A 274 16.40 7.90 -16.84
CA SER A 274 15.99 9.15 -16.19
C SER A 274 14.56 9.11 -15.66
N LYS A 275 13.64 8.41 -16.35
CA LYS A 275 12.24 8.27 -15.93
C LYS A 275 11.68 6.93 -16.41
N MET A 276 10.73 6.39 -15.66
CA MET A 276 9.94 5.21 -16.04
C MET A 276 8.46 5.49 -15.82
N ASN A 277 7.59 4.90 -16.63
CA ASN A 277 6.14 4.94 -16.45
C ASN A 277 5.48 3.64 -16.96
N ILE A 278 4.25 3.37 -16.52
CA ILE A 278 3.44 2.27 -17.06
C ILE A 278 2.07 2.81 -17.48
N LYS A 279 1.88 2.93 -18.81
CA LYS A 279 0.60 3.33 -19.44
C LYS A 279 0.33 2.42 -20.63
N GLY A 280 -0.26 1.25 -20.38
CA GLY A 280 -0.50 0.19 -21.39
C GLY A 280 0.77 -0.56 -21.84
N VAL A 281 1.91 0.13 -21.87
CA VAL A 281 3.27 -0.36 -22.09
C VAL A 281 4.17 0.12 -20.95
N PHE A 282 5.36 -0.49 -20.83
CA PHE A 282 6.40 0.00 -19.93
C PHE A 282 7.23 1.05 -20.68
N GLN A 283 7.17 2.30 -20.23
CA GLN A 283 7.81 3.44 -20.86
C GLN A 283 9.11 3.75 -20.12
N VAL A 284 10.22 3.90 -20.84
CA VAL A 284 11.56 4.18 -20.29
C VAL A 284 12.16 5.37 -21.05
N TRP A 285 12.50 6.42 -20.32
CA TRP A 285 13.25 7.58 -20.84
C TRP A 285 14.68 7.50 -20.34
N MET A 286 15.61 7.75 -21.25
CA MET A 286 17.05 7.70 -21.00
C MET A 286 17.62 9.11 -20.81
N LYS A 287 18.77 9.23 -20.13
CA LYS A 287 19.47 10.50 -19.90
C LYS A 287 19.99 11.14 -21.20
N ASN A 288 20.25 10.34 -22.22
CA ASN A 288 20.65 10.79 -23.55
C ASN A 288 19.47 11.33 -24.40
N GLY A 289 18.24 11.24 -23.90
CA GLY A 289 17.02 11.67 -24.59
C GLY A 289 16.26 10.56 -25.32
N ASP A 290 16.77 9.32 -25.34
CA ASP A 290 16.10 8.19 -25.98
C ASP A 290 14.83 7.78 -25.22
N TYR A 291 13.86 7.25 -25.97
CA TYR A 291 12.59 6.75 -25.47
C TYR A 291 12.35 5.31 -25.93
N HIS A 292 12.01 4.43 -25.00
CA HIS A 292 11.76 3.03 -25.25
C HIS A 292 10.41 2.59 -24.68
N GLU A 293 9.71 1.74 -25.42
CA GLU A 293 8.53 1.03 -24.96
C GLU A 293 8.83 -0.47 -24.87
N ILE A 294 8.62 -1.05 -23.70
CA ILE A 294 8.76 -2.48 -23.44
C ILE A 294 7.36 -3.06 -23.22
N ASN A 295 7.08 -4.19 -23.87
CA ASN A 295 5.80 -4.86 -23.73
C ASN A 295 5.64 -5.42 -22.31
N LEU A 296 4.57 -5.01 -21.61
CA LEU A 296 4.31 -5.45 -20.23
C LEU A 296 4.21 -6.97 -20.07
N LYS A 297 3.82 -7.71 -21.11
CA LYS A 297 3.79 -9.18 -21.07
C LYS A 297 5.17 -9.78 -20.85
N GLU A 298 6.22 -9.11 -21.32
CA GLU A 298 7.60 -9.55 -21.13
C GLU A 298 8.03 -9.34 -19.68
N CYS A 299 7.66 -8.21 -19.09
CA CYS A 299 7.92 -7.90 -17.67
C CYS A 299 7.26 -8.90 -16.71
N HIS A 300 6.26 -9.67 -17.14
CA HIS A 300 5.51 -10.57 -16.26
C HIS A 300 6.37 -11.63 -15.57
N ALA A 301 7.47 -12.09 -16.19
CA ALA A 301 8.37 -13.07 -15.58
C ALA A 301 8.99 -12.56 -14.26
N TRP A 302 9.13 -11.24 -14.11
CA TRP A 302 9.64 -10.58 -12.91
C TRP A 302 8.53 -10.07 -11.98
N THR A 303 7.27 -10.45 -12.22
CA THR A 303 6.19 -10.11 -11.28
C THR A 303 6.46 -10.78 -9.94
N ARG A 304 6.46 -10.01 -8.86
CA ARG A 304 6.57 -10.58 -7.51
C ARG A 304 5.47 -11.60 -7.24
N GLU A 305 5.84 -12.70 -6.60
CA GLU A 305 4.94 -13.82 -6.33
C GLU A 305 3.62 -13.38 -5.67
N GLY A 306 3.68 -12.59 -4.59
CA GLY A 306 2.48 -12.12 -3.89
C GLY A 306 1.58 -11.19 -4.71
N CYS A 307 2.09 -10.53 -5.75
CA CYS A 307 1.27 -9.72 -6.65
C CYS A 307 0.34 -10.58 -7.52
N ASN A 308 0.65 -11.87 -7.69
CA ASN A 308 -0.20 -12.81 -8.42
C ASN A 308 -1.45 -13.22 -7.66
N HIS A 309 -1.53 -12.93 -6.35
CA HIS A 309 -2.69 -13.18 -5.51
C HIS A 309 -3.28 -11.90 -4.88
N CYS A 310 -2.67 -10.73 -5.10
CA CYS A 310 -3.16 -9.48 -4.51
C CYS A 310 -4.55 -9.12 -5.10
N PRO A 311 -5.59 -8.90 -4.25
CA PRO A 311 -6.95 -8.62 -4.70
C PRO A 311 -7.22 -7.13 -4.92
N ASP A 312 -6.33 -6.25 -4.45
CA ASP A 312 -6.62 -4.83 -4.30
C ASP A 312 -5.77 -4.03 -5.29
N PHE A 313 -6.44 -3.44 -6.28
CA PHE A 313 -5.84 -2.47 -7.19
C PHE A 313 -5.99 -1.05 -6.66
N ALA A 314 -7.14 -0.73 -6.05
CA ALA A 314 -7.57 0.63 -5.78
C ALA A 314 -7.01 1.22 -4.47
N ALA A 315 -6.18 0.45 -3.75
CA ALA A 315 -5.67 0.76 -2.42
C ALA A 315 -6.82 1.09 -1.47
N GLU A 316 -7.73 0.13 -1.31
CA GLU A 316 -9.09 0.31 -0.80
C GLU A 316 -9.17 0.70 0.67
N HIS A 317 -8.10 0.46 1.42
CA HIS A 317 -8.00 0.74 2.85
C HIS A 317 -7.12 1.97 3.19
N ALA A 318 -6.95 2.89 2.23
CA ALA A 318 -6.30 4.18 2.45
C ALA A 318 -7.31 5.25 2.91
N ASP A 319 -6.82 6.38 3.43
CA ASP A 319 -7.62 7.59 3.60
C ASP A 319 -7.87 8.27 2.25
N ILE A 320 -6.81 8.33 1.43
CA ILE A 320 -6.80 8.88 0.08
C ILE A 320 -6.06 7.86 -0.81
N SER A 321 -6.68 7.41 -1.89
CA SER A 321 -6.01 6.58 -2.90
C SER A 321 -5.79 7.37 -4.18
N THR A 322 -4.68 7.11 -4.86
CA THR A 322 -4.25 7.94 -5.97
C THR A 322 -3.40 7.18 -6.99
N GLY A 323 -3.50 7.56 -8.27
CA GLY A 323 -2.58 7.10 -9.31
C GLY A 323 -2.89 7.64 -10.71
N GLY A 324 -1.86 7.66 -11.56
CA GLY A 324 -1.94 8.10 -12.95
C GLY A 324 -2.60 7.11 -13.89
N ILE A 325 -3.93 7.03 -13.85
CA ILE A 325 -4.74 6.34 -14.85
C ILE A 325 -5.71 7.32 -15.49
N GLY A 326 -6.05 7.09 -16.77
CA GLY A 326 -6.88 8.01 -17.56
C GLY A 326 -6.13 8.65 -18.71
N ASP A 327 -6.85 9.43 -19.49
CA ASP A 327 -6.34 10.12 -20.68
C ASP A 327 -5.76 11.50 -20.31
N LEU A 328 -6.17 12.06 -19.18
CA LEU A 328 -5.66 13.33 -18.66
C LEU A 328 -4.35 13.12 -17.89
N THR A 329 -3.23 13.04 -18.61
CA THR A 329 -1.91 12.70 -18.05
C THR A 329 -1.37 13.66 -17.00
N ASP A 330 -1.88 14.89 -16.98
CA ASP A 330 -1.44 15.98 -16.08
C ASP A 330 -2.22 16.01 -14.77
N TRP A 331 -3.17 15.08 -14.61
CA TRP A 331 -4.04 14.97 -13.45
C TRP A 331 -3.90 13.60 -12.81
N THR A 332 -4.01 13.57 -11.49
CA THR A 332 -3.97 12.33 -10.73
C THR A 332 -5.40 11.94 -10.34
N LEU A 333 -5.83 10.74 -10.75
CA LEU A 333 -7.09 10.19 -10.25
C LEU A 333 -6.98 10.01 -8.74
N THR A 334 -7.90 10.59 -8.00
CA THR A 334 -7.88 10.65 -6.54
C THR A 334 -9.20 10.16 -5.98
N VAL A 335 -9.15 9.10 -5.19
CA VAL A 335 -10.31 8.49 -4.53
C VAL A 335 -10.26 8.83 -3.06
N VAL A 336 -11.21 9.65 -2.61
CA VAL A 336 -11.34 10.05 -1.20
C VAL A 336 -12.18 9.02 -0.47
N ARG A 337 -11.63 8.38 0.56
CA ARG A 337 -12.26 7.22 1.21
C ARG A 337 -12.80 7.53 2.59
N THR A 338 -11.97 8.11 3.45
CA THR A 338 -12.31 8.38 4.85
C THR A 338 -12.66 9.85 5.07
N ASP A 339 -13.29 10.14 6.21
CA ASP A 339 -13.55 11.53 6.62
C ASP A 339 -12.24 12.30 6.84
N LEU A 340 -11.19 11.62 7.31
CA LEU A 340 -9.85 12.21 7.41
C LEU A 340 -9.30 12.59 6.03
N GLY A 341 -9.38 11.67 5.05
CA GLY A 341 -8.94 11.94 3.69
C GLY A 341 -9.67 13.12 3.07
N ARG A 342 -10.99 13.22 3.28
CA ARG A 342 -11.80 14.36 2.85
C ARG A 342 -11.33 15.66 3.51
N ALA A 343 -11.14 15.66 4.82
CA ALA A 343 -10.71 16.85 5.55
C ALA A 343 -9.35 17.37 5.09
N VAL A 344 -8.39 16.47 4.79
CA VAL A 344 -7.08 16.84 4.24
C VAL A 344 -7.23 17.48 2.86
N ILE A 345 -7.95 16.84 1.94
CA ILE A 345 -8.15 17.38 0.58
C ILE A 345 -8.86 18.73 0.61
N GLU A 346 -9.92 18.89 1.41
CA GLU A 346 -10.64 20.15 1.52
C GLU A 346 -9.77 21.28 2.10
N ALA A 347 -8.93 20.97 3.09
CA ALA A 347 -7.99 21.94 3.65
C ALA A 347 -6.93 22.37 2.62
N MET A 348 -6.37 21.41 1.87
CA MET A 348 -5.40 21.71 0.81
C MET A 348 -6.00 22.54 -0.33
N ILE A 349 -7.25 22.30 -0.72
CA ILE A 349 -7.98 23.13 -1.71
C ILE A 349 -8.12 24.55 -1.17
N LYS A 350 -8.56 24.70 0.09
CA LYS A 350 -8.77 26.00 0.73
C LYS A 350 -7.48 26.82 0.80
N ASP A 351 -6.36 26.16 1.06
CA ASP A 351 -5.04 26.80 1.13
C ASP A 351 -4.39 27.00 -0.25
N GLY A 352 -5.02 26.52 -1.33
CA GLY A 352 -4.52 26.63 -2.68
C GLY A 352 -3.34 25.72 -3.00
N ALA A 353 -3.06 24.72 -2.16
CA ALA A 353 -1.94 23.79 -2.34
C ALA A 353 -2.14 22.80 -3.50
N ILE A 354 -3.40 22.57 -3.88
CA ILE A 354 -3.80 21.70 -5.00
C ILE A 354 -4.92 22.34 -5.81
N GLU A 355 -4.96 21.97 -7.09
CA GLU A 355 -6.11 22.20 -7.97
C GLU A 355 -6.92 20.92 -8.10
N THR A 356 -8.25 21.03 -8.21
CA THR A 356 -9.14 19.88 -8.34
C THR A 356 -10.18 20.08 -9.43
N ARG A 357 -10.64 18.96 -10.00
CA ARG A 357 -11.80 18.87 -10.88
C ARG A 357 -12.63 17.63 -10.56
N PRO A 358 -13.92 17.58 -10.93
CA PRO A 358 -14.74 16.39 -10.78
C PRO A 358 -14.11 15.17 -11.46
N GLY A 359 -14.18 13.98 -10.84
CA GLY A 359 -13.74 12.74 -11.46
C GLY A 359 -14.46 12.42 -12.77
N ASP A 360 -15.71 12.86 -12.92
CA ASP A 360 -16.53 12.68 -14.12
C ASP A 360 -15.98 13.38 -15.37
N ASP A 361 -14.98 14.26 -15.21
CA ASP A 361 -14.24 14.86 -16.33
C ASP A 361 -13.31 13.84 -17.03
N ASP A 362 -13.01 12.70 -16.41
CA ASP A 362 -12.31 11.55 -17.03
C ASP A 362 -13.06 10.23 -16.71
N PRO A 363 -14.18 9.95 -17.39
CA PRO A 363 -14.92 8.70 -17.19
C PRO A 363 -14.12 7.46 -17.61
N GLY A 364 -13.11 7.63 -18.49
CA GLY A 364 -12.20 6.58 -18.91
C GLY A 364 -11.33 6.09 -17.76
N ALA A 365 -10.77 7.01 -16.97
CA ALA A 365 -10.02 6.70 -15.75
C ALA A 365 -10.84 5.89 -14.75
N ILE A 366 -12.09 6.31 -14.48
CA ILE A 366 -13.00 5.62 -13.57
C ILE A 366 -13.33 4.21 -14.07
N ALA A 367 -13.70 4.08 -15.35
CA ALA A 367 -13.99 2.78 -15.94
C ALA A 367 -12.76 1.84 -15.91
N LEU A 368 -11.56 2.38 -16.16
CA LEU A 368 -10.31 1.63 -16.09
C LEU A 368 -10.01 1.19 -14.65
N MET A 369 -10.22 2.07 -13.65
CA MET A 369 -10.09 1.73 -12.24
C MET A 369 -10.97 0.53 -11.88
N GLN A 370 -12.26 0.58 -12.23
CA GLN A 370 -13.21 -0.49 -11.94
C GLN A 370 -12.80 -1.80 -12.59
N LYS A 371 -12.38 -1.75 -13.86
CA LYS A 371 -11.89 -2.92 -14.60
C LYS A 371 -10.64 -3.53 -13.97
N LEU A 372 -9.69 -2.70 -13.55
CA LEU A 372 -8.44 -3.16 -12.94
C LEU A 372 -8.65 -3.70 -11.53
N ALA A 373 -9.55 -3.08 -10.75
CA ALA A 373 -10.00 -3.59 -9.46
C ALA A 373 -10.67 -4.96 -9.60
N GLN A 374 -11.61 -5.12 -10.53
CA GLN A 374 -12.22 -6.42 -10.82
C GLN A 374 -11.16 -7.47 -11.19
N LYS A 375 -10.25 -7.13 -12.11
CA LYS A 375 -9.16 -8.02 -12.52
C LYS A 375 -8.25 -8.37 -11.35
N SER A 376 -7.99 -7.45 -10.42
CA SER A 376 -7.18 -7.71 -9.24
C SER A 376 -7.89 -8.71 -8.31
N ARG A 377 -9.17 -8.47 -7.99
CA ARG A 377 -9.98 -9.39 -7.16
C ARG A 377 -10.02 -10.81 -7.72
N THR A 378 -10.08 -11.00 -9.05
CA THR A 378 -10.06 -12.35 -9.66
C THR A 378 -8.78 -13.16 -9.39
N ARG A 379 -7.68 -12.49 -8.99
CA ARG A 379 -6.41 -13.13 -8.64
C ARG A 379 -6.45 -13.79 -7.27
N TRP A 380 -7.35 -13.34 -6.39
CA TRP A 380 -7.46 -13.95 -5.07
C TRP A 380 -7.87 -15.41 -5.21
N PRO A 381 -7.14 -16.36 -4.60
CA PRO A 381 -7.38 -17.77 -4.82
C PRO A 381 -8.71 -18.23 -4.21
N GLU A 382 -9.37 -19.19 -4.88
CA GLU A 382 -10.66 -19.76 -4.45
C GLU A 382 -10.57 -20.61 -3.17
N TRP A 383 -9.37 -21.09 -2.83
CA TRP A 383 -9.13 -21.85 -1.60
C TRP A 383 -8.92 -20.95 -0.37
N ALA A 384 -8.68 -19.65 -0.56
CA ALA A 384 -8.50 -18.70 0.54
C ALA A 384 -9.86 -18.18 1.04
N ASN A 385 -9.82 -17.34 2.07
CA ASN A 385 -11.02 -16.64 2.57
C ASN A 385 -11.77 -15.99 1.40
N GLU A 386 -13.08 -16.16 1.32
CA GLU A 386 -13.86 -15.75 0.14
C GLU A 386 -14.11 -14.23 0.06
N SER A 387 -13.96 -13.49 1.16
CA SER A 387 -14.32 -12.06 1.20
C SER A 387 -13.63 -11.20 0.13
N PRO A 388 -12.33 -11.38 -0.21
CA PRO A 388 -11.67 -10.61 -1.27
C PRO A 388 -12.14 -10.94 -2.69
N ARG A 389 -13.04 -11.91 -2.84
CA ARG A 389 -13.71 -12.25 -4.11
C ARG A 389 -15.15 -11.74 -4.20
N LEU A 390 -15.65 -11.05 -3.17
CA LEU A 390 -16.98 -10.42 -3.19
C LEU A 390 -17.13 -9.50 -4.43
N GLY A 391 -18.32 -9.49 -5.03
CA GLY A 391 -18.64 -8.77 -6.27
C GLY A 391 -18.13 -9.41 -7.59
N LEU A 392 -17.34 -10.47 -7.54
CA LEU A 392 -16.91 -11.15 -8.77
C LEU A 392 -18.07 -11.95 -9.39
N PRO A 393 -18.22 -11.93 -10.73
CA PRO A 393 -19.22 -12.77 -11.39
C PRO A 393 -18.99 -14.24 -11.03
N THR A 394 -20.04 -14.93 -10.58
CA THR A 394 -20.01 -16.39 -10.46
C THR A 394 -19.79 -16.97 -11.85
N LYS A 395 -18.68 -17.71 -12.05
CA LYS A 395 -18.47 -18.47 -13.28
C LYS A 395 -19.61 -19.49 -13.38
N LYS A 396 -20.47 -19.32 -14.39
CA LYS A 396 -21.54 -20.27 -14.72
C LYS A 396 -20.99 -21.59 -15.24
#